data_AF-A0A3P6QWC0-F1
#
_entry.id   AF-A0A3P6QWC0-F1
#
_cell.length_a   1.000
_cell.length_b   1.000
_cell.length_c   1.000
_cell.angle_alpha   90.00
_cell.angle_beta   90.00
_cell.angle_gamma   90.00
#
_symmetry.space_group_name_H-M   'P 1'
#
loop_
_entity.id
_entity.type
_entity.pdbx_description
1 polymer ?
#
loop_
_entity_poly.entity_id
_entity_poly.type
_entity_poly.pdbx_seq_one_letter_code
_entity_poly.pdbx_strand_id
1 'polypeptide(L)'
;MGDNLDDISKFQGEIVCEAPNNNLNRFQGKLIWQGKEYPIINENILLRGCILKNTRWCYGLVIFAGKDTKLMMNSGKTKMKRTSLDRFLNILIMGN
;
A
#
# COMPACT_ATOMS: atom_id res chain seq x y z
N MET A 1 2.34 -12.47 -28.52
CA MET A 1 1.86 -12.31 -27.14
C MET A 1 0.73 -11.31 -27.21
N GLY A 2 -0.47 -11.82 -27.45
CA GLY A 2 -1.64 -11.05 -27.87
C GLY A 2 -2.50 -10.66 -26.69
N ASP A 3 -1.96 -9.82 -25.81
CA ASP A 3 -2.81 -9.11 -24.87
C ASP A 3 -3.28 -7.83 -25.55
N ASN A 4 -4.59 -7.70 -25.68
CA ASN A 4 -5.20 -6.61 -26.43
C ASN A 4 -5.16 -5.33 -25.58
N LEU A 5 -4.04 -4.60 -25.69
CA LEU A 5 -3.87 -3.27 -25.08
C LEU A 5 -5.02 -2.32 -25.44
N ASP A 6 -5.68 -2.54 -26.58
CA ASP A 6 -6.86 -1.78 -26.99
C ASP A 6 -8.09 -2.05 -26.13
N ASP A 7 -8.21 -3.23 -25.51
CA ASP A 7 -9.32 -3.53 -24.61
C ASP A 7 -9.09 -2.93 -23.22
N ILE A 8 -7.84 -2.90 -22.77
CA ILE A 8 -7.44 -2.26 -21.51
C ILE A 8 -7.61 -0.73 -21.62
N SER A 9 -7.25 -0.14 -22.75
CA SER A 9 -7.40 1.31 -22.96
C SER A 9 -8.87 1.76 -23.03
N LYS A 10 -9.78 0.88 -23.45
CA LYS A 10 -11.23 1.11 -23.44
C LYS A 10 -11.89 0.85 -22.09
N PHE A 11 -11.17 0.29 -21.12
CA PHE A 11 -11.72 0.02 -19.80
C PHE A 11 -12.02 1.34 -19.07
N GLN A 12 -13.30 1.61 -18.85
CA GLN A 12 -13.78 2.79 -18.13
C GLN A 12 -14.63 2.35 -16.93
N GLY A 13 -14.05 2.39 -15.74
CA GLY A 13 -14.72 2.10 -14.47
C GLY A 13 -14.24 3.03 -13.37
N GLU A 14 -15.05 3.15 -12.33
CA GLU A 14 -14.75 3.99 -11.16
C GLU A 14 -14.55 3.11 -9.93
N ILE A 15 -13.51 3.38 -9.14
CA ILE A 15 -13.28 2.71 -7.86
C ILE A 15 -13.58 3.67 -6.72
N VAL A 16 -14.50 3.28 -5.85
CA VAL A 16 -14.79 3.98 -4.59
C VAL A 16 -14.34 3.07 -3.46
N CYS A 17 -13.44 3.55 -2.60
CA CYS A 17 -12.89 2.77 -1.49
C CYS A 17 -12.73 3.58 -0.22
N GLU A 18 -12.40 2.88 0.87
CA GLU A 18 -12.01 3.50 2.13
C GLU A 18 -10.81 4.44 1.98
N ALA A 19 -10.67 5.37 2.93
CA ALA A 19 -9.50 6.24 3.01
C ALA A 19 -8.23 5.44 3.39
N PRO A 20 -7.03 5.95 3.05
CA PRO A 20 -5.77 5.35 3.48
C PRO A 20 -5.74 5.06 4.99
N ASN A 21 -5.46 3.81 5.38
CA ASN A 21 -5.30 3.39 6.78
C ASN A 21 -4.26 2.27 6.95
N ASN A 22 -3.87 1.95 8.18
CA ASN A 22 -2.82 0.97 8.49
C ASN A 22 -3.32 -0.47 8.75
N ASN A 23 -4.60 -0.76 8.50
CA ASN A 23 -5.16 -2.09 8.70
C ASN A 23 -4.87 -2.98 7.48
N LEU A 24 -3.87 -3.86 7.62
CA LEU A 24 -3.44 -4.78 6.56
C LEU A 24 -4.44 -5.93 6.31
N ASN A 25 -5.33 -6.21 7.26
CA ASN A 25 -6.24 -7.36 7.21
C ASN A 25 -7.61 -7.01 6.64
N ARG A 26 -7.86 -5.74 6.32
CA ARG A 26 -9.14 -5.28 5.80
C ARG A 26 -8.93 -4.27 4.68
N PHE A 27 -9.69 -4.47 3.61
CA PHE A 27 -9.90 -3.50 2.57
C PHE A 27 -11.39 -3.50 2.21
N GLN A 28 -11.94 -2.31 2.01
CA GLN A 28 -13.33 -2.15 1.61
C GLN A 28 -13.41 -1.14 0.48
N GLY A 29 -13.80 -1.60 -0.69
CA GLY A 29 -14.12 -0.77 -1.83
C GLY A 29 -15.11 -1.44 -2.76
N LYS A 30 -15.45 -0.73 -3.82
CA LYS A 30 -16.28 -1.22 -4.91
C LYS A 30 -15.81 -0.65 -6.24
N LEU A 31 -15.86 -1.48 -7.28
CA LEU A 31 -15.74 -1.08 -8.66
C LEU A 31 -17.14 -0.86 -9.23
N ILE A 32 -17.37 0.33 -9.77
CA ILE A 32 -18.57 0.68 -10.53
C ILE A 32 -18.18 0.55 -12.00
N TRP A 33 -18.76 -0.42 -12.70
CA TRP A 33 -18.47 -0.69 -14.10
C TRP A 33 -19.74 -1.13 -14.84
N GLN A 34 -20.05 -0.47 -15.97
CA GLN A 34 -21.22 -0.75 -16.80
C GLN A 34 -22.56 -0.78 -16.00
N GLY A 35 -22.71 0.12 -15.03
CA GLY A 35 -23.91 0.21 -14.18
C GLY A 35 -24.04 -0.90 -13.13
N LYS A 36 -23.00 -1.73 -12.94
CA LYS A 36 -22.93 -2.76 -11.90
C LYS A 36 -21.86 -2.43 -10.87
N GLU A 37 -22.11 -2.83 -9.63
CA GLU A 37 -21.16 -2.72 -8.53
C GLU A 37 -20.52 -4.08 -8.24
N TYR A 38 -19.19 -4.09 -8.11
CA TYR A 38 -18.39 -5.26 -7.76
C TYR A 38 -17.62 -4.97 -6.48
N PRO A 39 -17.81 -5.74 -5.39
CA PRO A 39 -17.07 -5.52 -4.16
C PRO A 39 -15.58 -5.81 -4.36
N ILE A 40 -14.73 -4.97 -3.76
CA ILE A 40 -13.29 -5.15 -3.69
C ILE A 40 -12.93 -5.34 -2.22
N ILE A 41 -12.44 -6.54 -1.90
CA ILE A 41 -12.02 -6.94 -0.56
C ILE A 41 -10.51 -7.23 -0.54
N ASN A 42 -10.00 -7.67 0.60
CA ASN A 42 -8.56 -7.84 0.83
C ASN A 42 -7.92 -8.83 -0.17
N GLU A 43 -8.69 -9.82 -0.61
CA GLU A 43 -8.31 -10.85 -1.57
C GLU A 43 -8.17 -10.30 -3.01
N ASN A 44 -8.76 -9.14 -3.30
CA ASN A 44 -8.71 -8.50 -4.61
C ASN A 44 -7.57 -7.47 -4.74
N ILE A 45 -6.82 -7.18 -3.68
CA ILE A 45 -5.77 -6.16 -3.68
C ILE A 45 -4.39 -6.75 -3.49
N LEU A 46 -3.39 -6.11 -4.11
CA LEU A 46 -1.99 -6.39 -3.88
C LEU A 46 -1.40 -5.27 -3.03
N LEU A 47 -0.86 -5.62 -1.87
CA LEU A 47 -0.21 -4.65 -0.99
C LEU A 47 1.21 -4.35 -1.44
N ARG A 48 1.67 -3.14 -1.14
CA ARG A 48 3.10 -2.79 -1.27
C ARG A 48 3.93 -3.83 -0.51
N GLY A 49 4.97 -4.36 -1.15
CA GLY A 49 5.86 -5.37 -0.57
C GLY A 49 5.44 -6.82 -0.83
N CYS A 50 4.26 -7.06 -1.42
CA CYS A 50 3.90 -8.38 -1.92
C CYS A 50 4.79 -8.76 -3.12
N ILE A 51 5.09 -10.06 -3.22
CA ILE A 51 5.81 -10.65 -4.35
C ILE A 51 4.84 -11.58 -5.07
N LEU A 52 4.58 -11.30 -6.35
CA LEU A 52 3.79 -12.17 -7.22
C LEU A 52 4.57 -13.47 -7.49
N LYS A 53 3.92 -14.61 -7.28
CA LYS A 53 4.48 -15.94 -7.51
C LYS A 53 3.56 -16.72 -8.45
N ASN A 54 4.12 -17.68 -9.17
CA ASN A 54 3.38 -18.61 -10.03
C ASN A 54 2.49 -17.94 -11.10
N THR A 55 2.80 -16.69 -11.47
CA THR A 55 2.08 -15.91 -12.48
C THR A 55 3.10 -15.16 -13.33
N ARG A 56 2.95 -15.15 -14.67
CA ARG A 56 3.92 -14.50 -15.56
C ARG A 56 3.84 -12.97 -15.50
N TRP A 57 2.62 -12.42 -15.45
CA TRP A 57 2.33 -10.99 -15.38
C TRP A 57 0.89 -10.77 -14.85
N CYS A 58 0.58 -9.56 -14.41
CA CYS A 58 -0.78 -9.14 -14.07
C CYS A 58 -1.05 -7.71 -14.51
N TYR A 59 -2.29 -7.39 -14.86
CA TYR A 59 -2.76 -6.00 -14.97
C TYR A 59 -3.42 -5.58 -13.65
N GLY A 60 -3.21 -4.33 -13.26
CA GLY A 60 -3.80 -3.80 -12.04
C GLY A 60 -3.82 -2.27 -12.05
N LEU A 61 -4.70 -1.71 -11.23
CA LEU A 61 -4.80 -0.27 -11.01
C LEU A 61 -4.16 0.08 -9.67
N VAL A 62 -3.37 1.16 -9.65
CA VAL A 62 -2.80 1.69 -8.40
C VAL A 62 -3.87 2.48 -7.66
N ILE A 63 -4.30 1.97 -6.50
CA ILE A 63 -5.27 2.64 -5.61
C ILE A 63 -4.56 3.59 -4.64
N PHE A 64 -3.46 3.16 -4.03
CA PHE A 64 -2.66 3.96 -3.11
C PHE A 64 -1.18 3.93 -3.49
N ALA A 65 -0.50 5.07 -3.34
CA ALA A 65 0.92 5.22 -3.64
C ALA A 65 1.70 5.84 -2.48
N GLY A 66 3.02 5.60 -2.44
CA GLY A 66 3.90 6.25 -1.46
C GLY A 66 3.52 5.95 0.00
N LYS A 67 3.34 7.02 0.79
CA LYS A 67 3.01 6.97 2.22
C LYS A 67 1.58 6.51 2.49
N ASP A 68 0.70 6.60 1.49
CA ASP A 68 -0.71 6.21 1.60
C ASP A 68 -0.91 4.71 1.42
N THR A 69 0.14 3.96 1.08
CA THR A 69 0.08 2.50 1.08
C THR A 69 -0.07 1.98 2.52
N LYS A 70 -0.95 0.98 2.71
CA LYS A 70 -1.23 0.39 4.04
C LYS A 70 0.04 -0.03 4.80
N LEU A 71 1.02 -0.62 4.09
CA LEU A 71 2.30 -1.01 4.68
C LEU A 71 3.10 0.20 5.20
N MET A 72 3.11 1.31 4.47
CA MET A 72 3.83 2.51 4.89
C MET A 72 3.14 3.23 6.05
N MET A 73 1.81 3.21 6.12
CA MET A 73 1.10 3.69 7.31
C MET A 73 1.25 2.76 8.52
N ASN A 74 1.49 1.47 8.29
CA ASN A 74 1.84 0.53 9.35
C ASN A 74 3.30 0.69 9.81
N SER A 75 4.16 1.27 8.96
CA SER A 75 5.53 1.60 9.34
C SER A 75 5.54 2.73 10.38
N GLY A 76 6.09 2.44 11.56
CA GLY A 76 6.29 3.45 12.59
C GLY A 76 7.18 4.59 12.09
N LYS A 77 7.03 5.78 12.67
CA LYS A 77 7.92 6.91 12.36
C LYS A 77 9.37 6.52 12.63
N THR A 78 10.24 6.73 11.66
CA THR A 78 11.67 6.52 11.82
C THR A 78 12.17 7.36 13.00
N LYS A 79 12.69 6.70 14.02
CA LYS A 79 13.36 7.37 15.14
C LYS A 79 14.85 7.43 14.85
N MET A 80 15.49 8.54 15.21
CA MET A 80 16.94 8.65 15.17
C MET A 80 17.53 7.60 16.12
N LYS A 81 18.28 6.64 15.58
CA LYS A 81 19.01 5.67 16.40
C LYS A 81 20.15 6.41 17.11
N ARG A 82 20.17 6.33 18.44
CA ARG A 82 21.28 6.79 19.28
C ARG A 82 21.81 5.61 20.05
N THR A 83 23.13 5.48 20.15
CA THR A 83 23.71 4.39 20.92
C THR A 83 23.52 4.66 22.42
N SER A 84 23.56 3.61 23.23
CA SER A 84 23.56 3.76 24.69
C SER A 84 24.78 4.57 25.16
N LEU A 85 25.91 4.47 24.47
CA LEU A 85 27.12 5.26 24.74
C LEU A 85 26.90 6.75 24.46
N ASP A 86 26.27 7.13 23.35
CA ASP A 86 25.93 8.54 23.07
C ASP A 86 25.06 9.12 24.19
N ARG A 87 24.10 8.34 24.70
CA ARG A 87 23.24 8.77 25.82
C ARG A 87 24.05 8.92 27.11
N PHE A 88 24.96 7.98 27.38
CA PHE A 88 25.82 7.99 28.56
C PHE A 88 26.81 9.17 28.56
N LEU A 89 27.49 9.42 27.43
CA LEU A 89 28.40 10.57 27.27
C LEU A 89 27.67 11.90 27.48
N ASN A 90 26.45 12.06 26.94
CA ASN A 90 25.66 13.27 27.16
C ASN A 90 25.29 13.50 28.64
N ILE A 91 25.05 12.43 29.41
CA ILE A 91 24.80 12.52 30.86
C ILE A 91 26.07 12.97 31.60
N LEU A 92 27.24 12.41 31.24
CA LEU A 92 28.51 12.79 31.85
C LEU A 92 28.90 14.26 31.57
N ILE A 93 28.63 14.75 30.36
CA ILE A 93 28.98 16.12 29.95
C ILE A 93 28.01 17.14 30.55
N MET A 94 26.70 16.83 30.66
CA MET A 94 25.70 17.74 31.26
C MET A 94 25.60 17.62 32.79
N GLY A 95 26.30 16.66 33.40
CA GLY A 95 26.26 16.37 34.84
C GLY A 95 27.25 17.16 35.71
N ASN A 96 27.86 18.24 35.19
CA ASN A 96 28.70 19.17 35.93
C ASN A 96 28.05 20.56 35.98
#